data_AF-A0A925NKK6-F1
#
_entry.id   AF-A0A925NKK6-F1
#
_cell.length_a   1.000
_cell.length_b   1.000
_cell.length_c   1.000
_cell.angle_alpha   90.00
_cell.angle_beta   90.00
_cell.angle_gamma   90.00
#
_symmetry.space_group_name_H-M   'P 1'
#
loop_
_entity.id
_entity.type
_entity.pdbx_description
1 polymer ?
#
loop_
_entity_poly.entity_id
_entity_poly.type
_entity_poly.pdbx_seq_one_letter_code
_entity_poly.pdbx_strand_id
1 'polypeptide(L)'
;MSSAAQYRNLKRQFGKRLVETALKCPTLVEDIERIKSEGVKIRLVDGPCRAYYDRKKRTIYIGRWCPRNYKLISIAHEFVHAVIRPTVDPVPGITGKVEFVTRCLEEETEAIVHEISIVKELLKAGVKIDPKELEWLNRYRRGGRKAIMKALQKTITSTTGEDYPEYYGSWYDEIVPRDKRLP
;
A
#
# COMPACT_ATOMS: atom_id res chain seq x y z
N MET A 1 8.50 20.47 13.93
CA MET A 1 7.74 21.47 13.14
C MET A 1 6.36 21.61 13.77
N SER A 2 5.79 22.81 13.91
CA SER A 2 4.45 22.94 14.52
C SER A 2 3.38 22.29 13.63
N SER A 3 2.42 21.62 14.27
CA SER A 3 1.33 20.89 13.60
C SER A 3 0.60 21.76 12.56
N ALA A 4 0.42 23.05 12.84
CA ALA A 4 -0.22 24.02 11.94
C ALA A 4 0.50 24.25 10.59
N ALA A 5 1.84 24.26 10.56
CA ALA A 5 2.61 24.40 9.32
C ALA A 5 2.50 23.13 8.45
N GLN A 6 2.52 21.97 9.11
CA GLN A 6 2.34 20.67 8.49
C GLN A 6 0.95 20.51 7.87
N TYR A 7 -0.10 20.94 8.56
CA TYR A 7 -1.46 20.94 8.02
C TYR A 7 -1.63 21.83 6.79
N ARG A 8 -1.00 23.02 6.78
CA ARG A 8 -1.01 23.91 5.61
C ARG A 8 -0.35 23.27 4.39
N ASN A 9 0.79 22.61 4.58
CA ASN A 9 1.50 21.93 3.49
C ASN A 9 0.70 20.75 2.93
N LEU A 10 0.09 19.93 3.79
CA LEU A 10 -0.79 18.84 3.35
C LEU A 10 -2.02 19.36 2.58
N LYS A 11 -2.64 20.45 3.05
CA LYS A 11 -3.79 21.07 2.37
C LYS A 11 -3.41 21.59 0.99
N ARG A 12 -2.23 22.20 0.85
CA ARG A 12 -1.71 22.65 -0.44
C ARG A 12 -1.46 21.49 -1.40
N GLN A 13 -0.98 20.36 -0.85
CA GLN A 13 -0.59 19.20 -1.66
C GLN A 13 -1.78 18.35 -2.10
N PHE A 14 -2.71 18.05 -1.20
CA PHE A 14 -3.80 17.09 -1.44
C PHE A 14 -5.20 17.72 -1.51
N GLY A 15 -5.29 19.02 -1.21
CA GLY A 15 -6.56 19.75 -1.13
C GLY A 15 -7.23 19.64 0.25
N LYS A 16 -7.99 20.69 0.60
CA LYS A 16 -8.65 20.86 1.90
C LYS A 16 -9.52 19.65 2.29
N ARG A 17 -10.39 19.20 1.38
CA ARG A 17 -11.36 18.11 1.65
C ARG A 17 -10.69 16.77 1.93
N LEU A 18 -9.56 16.47 1.30
CA LEU A 18 -8.83 15.21 1.54
C LEU A 18 -8.22 15.25 2.94
N VAL A 19 -7.53 16.35 3.27
CA VAL A 19 -6.88 16.51 4.59
C VAL A 19 -7.90 16.52 5.73
N GLU A 20 -9.04 17.22 5.57
CA GLU A 20 -10.12 17.19 6.56
C GLU A 20 -10.72 15.79 6.74
N THR A 21 -10.67 14.94 5.72
CA THR A 21 -11.10 13.54 5.84
C THR A 21 -10.02 12.71 6.56
N ALA A 22 -8.74 12.89 6.19
CA ALA A 22 -7.62 12.22 6.84
C ALA A 22 -7.56 12.50 8.35
N LEU A 23 -7.84 13.74 8.76
CA LEU A 23 -7.88 14.16 10.17
C LEU A 23 -8.92 13.42 11.03
N LYS A 24 -9.88 12.74 10.42
CA LYS A 24 -10.87 11.93 11.13
C LYS A 24 -10.39 10.50 11.43
N CYS A 25 -9.19 10.16 10.95
CA CYS A 25 -8.57 8.84 11.04
C CYS A 25 -7.20 8.99 11.72
N PRO A 26 -7.13 8.87 13.06
CA PRO A 26 -5.89 9.01 13.81
C PRO A 26 -4.75 8.15 13.26
N THR A 27 -5.04 6.89 12.91
CA THR A 27 -4.03 5.97 12.36
C THR A 27 -3.42 6.53 11.06
N LEU A 28 -4.23 7.09 10.15
CA LEU A 28 -3.71 7.67 8.91
C LEU A 28 -2.89 8.94 9.15
N VAL A 29 -3.22 9.71 10.20
CA VAL A 29 -2.41 10.88 10.57
C VAL A 29 -1.03 10.43 11.05
N GLU A 30 -0.97 9.40 11.89
CA GLU A 30 0.28 8.81 12.36
C GLU A 30 1.11 8.23 11.21
N ASP A 31 0.48 7.54 10.26
CA ASP A 31 1.15 7.03 9.05
C ASP A 31 1.81 8.17 8.27
N ILE A 32 1.07 9.25 7.99
CA ILE A 32 1.58 10.42 7.26
C ILE A 32 2.73 11.11 8.01
N GLU A 33 2.69 11.10 9.34
CA GLU A 33 3.76 11.62 10.18
C GLU A 33 5.01 10.75 10.12
N ARG A 34 4.87 9.42 10.25
CA ARG A 34 5.99 8.49 10.12
C ARG A 34 6.61 8.50 8.73
N ILE A 35 5.79 8.52 7.67
CA ILE A 35 6.28 8.66 6.28
C ILE A 35 7.26 9.84 6.19
N LYS A 36 6.88 10.99 6.77
CA LYS A 36 7.72 12.19 6.71
C LYS A 36 8.95 12.10 7.60
N SER A 37 8.82 11.58 8.82
CA SER A 37 9.97 11.44 9.73
C SER A 37 11.03 10.49 9.18
N GLU A 38 10.59 9.47 8.43
CA GLU A 38 11.46 8.51 7.72
C GLU A 38 12.01 9.07 6.39
N GLY A 39 11.71 10.33 6.07
CA GLY A 39 12.20 10.99 4.85
C GLY A 39 11.56 10.47 3.55
N VAL A 40 10.44 9.75 3.63
CA VAL A 40 9.67 9.31 2.47
C VAL A 40 8.78 10.47 1.98
N LYS A 41 8.77 10.69 0.67
CA LYS A 41 7.94 11.73 0.04
C LYS A 41 6.63 11.12 -0.42
N ILE A 42 5.55 11.90 -0.40
CA ILE A 42 4.31 11.55 -1.11
C ILE A 42 4.19 12.51 -2.29
N ARG A 43 3.78 12.05 -3.47
CA ARG A 43 3.56 12.87 -4.66
C ARG A 43 2.29 12.46 -5.40
N LEU A 44 1.50 13.46 -5.79
CA LEU A 44 0.42 13.26 -6.75
C LEU A 44 0.98 13.32 -8.17
N VAL A 45 0.61 12.36 -9.01
CA VAL A 45 1.04 12.28 -10.41
C VAL A 45 -0.17 12.23 -11.33
N ASP A 46 -0.03 12.81 -12.51
CA ASP A 46 -1.09 12.76 -13.52
C ASP A 46 -1.13 11.36 -14.16
N GLY A 47 -2.33 10.92 -14.53
CA GLY A 47 -2.56 9.60 -15.12
C GLY A 47 -3.63 8.77 -14.40
N PRO A 48 -3.73 7.47 -14.77
CA PRO A 48 -4.78 6.58 -14.29
C PRO A 48 -4.71 6.39 -12.78
N CYS A 49 -5.79 5.87 -12.20
CA CYS A 49 -5.80 5.62 -10.78
C CYS A 49 -4.87 4.46 -10.42
N ARG A 50 -3.76 4.79 -9.75
CA ARG A 50 -2.74 3.87 -9.23
C ARG A 50 -2.05 4.47 -8.02
N ALA A 51 -1.52 3.61 -7.16
CA ALA A 51 -0.56 3.99 -6.13
C ALA A 51 0.61 2.99 -6.15
N TYR A 52 1.80 3.46 -5.82
CA TYR A 52 2.99 2.63 -5.68
C TYR A 52 4.10 3.39 -4.94
N TYR A 53 4.97 2.65 -4.25
CA TYR A 53 6.19 3.16 -3.65
C TYR A 53 7.42 2.93 -4.53
N ASP A 54 8.10 4.02 -4.93
CA ASP A 54 9.40 3.97 -5.59
C ASP A 54 10.52 3.94 -4.54
N ARG A 55 11.08 2.76 -4.30
CA ARG A 55 12.16 2.54 -3.32
C ARG A 55 13.41 3.38 -3.61
N LYS A 56 13.82 3.51 -4.88
CA LYS A 56 15.02 4.26 -5.28
C LYS A 56 14.86 5.75 -5.00
N LYS A 57 13.68 6.31 -5.26
CA LYS A 57 13.37 7.72 -5.02
C LYS A 57 12.81 8.00 -3.63
N ARG A 58 12.61 6.96 -2.81
CA ARG A 58 11.91 7.02 -1.51
C ARG A 58 10.62 7.86 -1.61
N THR A 59 9.80 7.57 -2.61
CA THR A 59 8.62 8.37 -2.91
C THR A 59 7.40 7.49 -3.18
N ILE A 60 6.33 7.73 -2.42
CA ILE A 60 4.99 7.21 -2.66
C ILE A 60 4.33 8.07 -3.74
N TYR A 61 3.90 7.44 -4.82
CA TYR A 61 3.20 8.07 -5.92
C TYR A 61 1.72 7.70 -5.89
N ILE A 62 0.85 8.69 -6.09
CA ILE A 62 -0.61 8.48 -6.11
C ILE A 62 -1.20 9.21 -7.32
N GLY A 63 -2.01 8.49 -8.11
CA GLY A 63 -2.70 9.05 -9.26
C GLY A 63 -3.65 10.18 -8.87
N ARG A 64 -3.54 11.33 -9.54
CA ARG A 64 -4.37 12.51 -9.27
C ARG A 64 -5.86 12.22 -9.50
N TRP A 65 -6.18 11.35 -10.45
CA TRP A 65 -7.57 11.02 -10.82
C TRP A 65 -8.21 9.94 -9.95
N CYS A 66 -7.47 9.37 -8.99
CA CYS A 66 -8.07 8.45 -8.04
C CYS A 66 -9.19 9.09 -7.22
N PRO A 67 -10.25 8.34 -6.88
CA PRO A 67 -11.24 8.77 -5.88
C PRO A 67 -10.55 9.19 -4.58
N ARG A 68 -11.13 10.17 -3.88
CA ARG A 68 -10.53 10.73 -2.66
C ARG A 68 -10.26 9.66 -1.59
N ASN A 69 -11.19 8.74 -1.37
CA ASN A 69 -11.05 7.72 -0.34
C ASN A 69 -9.99 6.71 -0.73
N TYR A 70 -9.96 6.29 -1.99
CA TYR A 70 -8.86 5.51 -2.54
C TYR A 70 -7.51 6.16 -2.25
N LYS A 71 -7.35 7.47 -2.49
CA LYS A 71 -6.08 8.16 -2.17
C LYS A 71 -5.69 8.03 -0.69
N LEU A 72 -6.64 8.15 0.23
CA LEU A 72 -6.37 8.04 1.68
C LEU A 72 -5.92 6.63 2.05
N ILE A 73 -6.63 5.62 1.54
CA ILE A 73 -6.35 4.21 1.82
C ILE A 73 -5.02 3.81 1.18
N SER A 74 -4.76 4.22 -0.06
CA SER A 74 -3.49 3.98 -0.72
C SER A 74 -2.29 4.61 -0.01
N ILE A 75 -2.43 5.79 0.65
CA ILE A 75 -1.33 6.33 1.46
C ILE A 75 -0.96 5.35 2.57
N ALA A 76 -1.95 4.77 3.26
CA ALA A 76 -1.73 3.80 4.32
C ALA A 76 -1.22 2.45 3.80
N HIS A 77 -1.65 2.02 2.62
CA HIS A 77 -1.11 0.84 1.97
C HIS A 77 0.39 1.01 1.70
N GLU A 78 0.74 2.08 0.99
CA GLU A 78 2.11 2.36 0.57
C GLU A 78 3.00 2.73 1.77
N PHE A 79 2.42 3.18 2.89
CA PHE A 79 3.14 3.33 4.15
C PHE A 79 3.75 2.01 4.62
N VAL A 80 3.01 0.89 4.51
CA VAL A 80 3.52 -0.41 4.91
C VAL A 80 4.72 -0.79 4.06
N HIS A 81 4.61 -0.67 2.74
CA HIS A 81 5.70 -0.94 1.80
C HIS A 81 6.88 0.02 1.93
N ALA A 82 6.64 1.25 2.37
CA ALA A 82 7.70 2.25 2.51
C ALA A 82 8.46 2.20 3.84
N VAL A 83 7.76 1.87 4.93
CA VAL A 83 8.25 2.08 6.30
C VAL A 83 8.18 0.83 7.16
N ILE A 84 7.08 0.08 7.11
CA ILE A 84 6.87 -1.03 8.05
C ILE A 84 7.55 -2.30 7.58
N ARG A 85 7.34 -2.67 6.32
CA ARG A 85 7.80 -3.92 5.74
C ARG A 85 8.25 -3.71 4.29
N PRO A 86 9.35 -2.98 4.09
CA PRO A 86 9.85 -2.73 2.75
C PRO A 86 10.32 -4.03 2.09
N THR A 87 9.83 -4.28 0.87
CA THR A 87 10.23 -5.44 0.08
C THR A 87 11.73 -5.43 -0.16
N VAL A 88 12.38 -6.54 0.16
CA VAL A 88 13.81 -6.77 -0.10
C VAL A 88 13.96 -7.54 -1.41
N ASP A 89 14.90 -7.15 -2.26
CA ASP A 89 15.16 -7.86 -3.52
C ASP A 89 15.69 -9.29 -3.25
N PRO A 90 15.36 -10.27 -4.10
CA PRO A 90 15.92 -11.62 -3.98
C PRO A 90 17.42 -11.58 -4.28
N VAL A 91 18.22 -12.31 -3.50
CA VAL A 91 19.67 -12.39 -3.72
C VAL A 91 19.97 -13.62 -4.59
N PRO A 92 20.60 -13.46 -5.78
CA PRO A 92 20.89 -14.57 -6.68
C PRO A 92 21.70 -15.68 -6.01
N GLY A 93 21.25 -16.94 -6.15
CA GLY A 93 21.87 -18.11 -5.53
C GLY A 93 21.64 -18.26 -4.01
N ILE A 94 20.82 -17.38 -3.40
CA ILE A 94 20.50 -17.44 -1.96
C ILE A 94 18.99 -17.48 -1.74
N THR A 95 18.24 -16.55 -2.32
CA THR A 95 16.77 -16.48 -2.14
C THR A 95 16.06 -17.33 -3.19
N GLY A 96 15.22 -18.25 -2.73
CA GLY A 96 14.35 -19.07 -3.59
C GLY A 96 13.20 -18.28 -4.20
N LYS A 97 12.67 -18.72 -5.35
CA LYS A 97 11.51 -18.07 -5.98
C LYS A 97 10.27 -18.20 -5.10
N VAL A 98 10.00 -19.39 -4.58
CA VAL A 98 8.88 -19.64 -3.66
C VAL A 98 9.01 -18.83 -2.38
N GLU A 99 10.22 -18.74 -1.82
CA GLU A 99 10.51 -17.93 -0.63
C GLU A 99 10.22 -16.45 -0.90
N PHE A 100 10.73 -15.90 -2.01
CA PHE A 100 10.51 -14.51 -2.39
C PHE A 100 9.04 -14.18 -2.60
N VAL A 101 8.32 -15.00 -3.38
CA VAL A 101 6.89 -14.81 -3.64
C VAL A 101 6.09 -14.88 -2.35
N THR A 102 6.39 -15.84 -1.48
CA THR A 102 5.70 -15.97 -0.18
C THR A 102 5.90 -14.73 0.67
N ARG A 103 7.13 -14.23 0.76
CA ARG A 103 7.46 -13.00 1.49
C ARG A 103 6.68 -11.79 0.96
N CYS A 104 6.64 -11.60 -0.36
CA CYS A 104 5.89 -10.51 -0.98
C CYS A 104 4.37 -10.61 -0.71
N LEU A 105 3.80 -11.81 -0.74
CA LEU A 105 2.39 -12.02 -0.40
C LEU A 105 2.09 -11.71 1.08
N GLU A 106 3.01 -12.02 1.99
CA GLU A 106 2.89 -11.65 3.39
C GLU A 106 2.94 -10.13 3.60
N GLU A 107 3.79 -9.44 2.85
CA GLU A 107 3.91 -7.98 2.82
C GLU A 107 2.61 -7.32 2.35
N GLU A 108 2.05 -7.74 1.21
CA GLU A 108 0.74 -7.30 0.74
C GLU A 108 -0.38 -7.59 1.74
N THR A 109 -0.31 -8.74 2.41
CA THR A 109 -1.27 -9.09 3.46
C THR A 109 -1.18 -8.11 4.64
N GLU A 110 0.03 -7.72 5.06
CA GLU A 110 0.19 -6.68 6.09
C GLU A 110 -0.39 -5.34 5.62
N ALA A 111 -0.12 -4.94 4.39
CA ALA A 111 -0.61 -3.68 3.82
C ALA A 111 -2.14 -3.64 3.84
N ILE A 112 -2.82 -4.69 3.37
CA ILE A 112 -4.29 -4.78 3.39
C ILE A 112 -4.85 -4.83 4.83
N VAL A 113 -4.19 -5.54 5.75
CA VAL A 113 -4.64 -5.56 7.16
C VAL A 113 -4.53 -4.18 7.79
N HIS A 114 -3.49 -3.41 7.45
CA HIS A 114 -3.35 -2.03 7.90
C HIS A 114 -4.41 -1.12 7.27
N GLU A 115 -4.66 -1.22 5.95
CA GLU A 115 -5.75 -0.52 5.26
C GLU A 115 -7.11 -0.75 5.94
N ILE A 116 -7.38 -1.97 6.38
CA ILE A 116 -8.63 -2.32 7.08
C ILE A 116 -8.79 -1.53 8.38
N SER A 117 -7.71 -1.22 9.09
CA SER A 117 -7.75 -0.37 10.29
C SER A 117 -8.16 1.06 9.92
N ILE A 118 -7.62 1.60 8.83
CA ILE A 118 -8.00 2.91 8.29
C ILE A 118 -9.48 2.94 7.89
N VAL A 119 -9.92 1.90 7.15
CA VAL A 119 -11.32 1.77 6.71
C VAL A 119 -12.27 1.75 7.91
N LYS A 120 -11.95 1.05 9.00
CA LYS A 120 -12.77 1.03 10.21
C LYS A 120 -12.90 2.41 10.85
N GLU A 121 -11.81 3.17 10.96
CA GLU A 121 -11.84 4.52 11.52
C GLU A 121 -12.64 5.48 10.64
N LEU A 122 -12.43 5.43 9.32
CA LEU A 122 -13.17 6.27 8.38
C LEU A 122 -14.67 5.96 8.38
N LEU A 123 -15.06 4.68 8.46
CA LEU A 123 -16.46 4.27 8.61
C LEU A 123 -17.07 4.83 9.91
N LYS A 124 -16.35 4.72 11.03
CA LYS A 124 -16.77 5.28 12.33
C LYS A 124 -16.97 6.80 12.25
N ALA A 125 -16.18 7.48 11.43
CA ALA A 125 -16.29 8.91 11.18
C ALA A 125 -17.35 9.32 10.14
N GLY A 126 -18.17 8.36 9.66
CA GLY A 126 -19.24 8.60 8.70
C GLY A 126 -18.77 8.84 7.27
N VAL A 127 -17.53 8.45 6.94
CA VAL A 127 -17.00 8.56 5.57
C VAL A 127 -17.50 7.37 4.76
N LYS A 128 -18.13 7.64 3.60
CA LYS A 128 -18.51 6.61 2.65
C LYS A 128 -17.25 5.93 2.10
N ILE A 129 -17.18 4.60 2.12
CA ILE A 129 -16.05 3.80 1.64
C ILE A 129 -16.43 3.06 0.35
N ASP A 130 -15.45 2.84 -0.53
CA ASP A 130 -15.62 2.13 -1.79
C ASP A 130 -15.92 0.64 -1.55
N PRO A 131 -16.80 -0.01 -2.37
CA PRO A 131 -17.22 -1.39 -2.15
C PRO A 131 -16.07 -2.41 -2.09
N LYS A 132 -15.00 -2.20 -2.87
CA LYS A 132 -13.80 -3.06 -2.88
C LYS A 132 -13.14 -3.13 -1.50
N GLU A 133 -13.04 -2.00 -0.81
CA GLU A 133 -12.43 -1.91 0.51
C GLU A 133 -13.31 -2.54 1.59
N LEU A 134 -14.64 -2.43 1.42
CA LEU A 134 -15.61 -3.14 2.25
C LEU A 134 -15.53 -4.66 2.07
N GLU A 135 -15.22 -5.13 0.86
CA GLU A 135 -15.00 -6.55 0.60
C GLU A 135 -13.81 -7.08 1.39
N TRP A 136 -12.68 -6.37 1.39
CA TRP A 136 -11.51 -6.74 2.21
C TRP A 136 -11.84 -6.77 3.70
N LEU A 137 -12.54 -5.75 4.21
CA LEU A 137 -13.00 -5.74 5.59
C LEU A 137 -13.88 -6.95 5.92
N ASN A 138 -14.81 -7.33 5.02
CA ASN A 138 -15.69 -8.47 5.22
C ASN A 138 -14.93 -9.81 5.18
N ARG A 139 -13.97 -9.96 4.26
CA ARG A 139 -13.08 -11.14 4.21
C ARG A 139 -12.30 -11.28 5.51
N TYR A 140 -11.72 -10.19 6.00
CA TYR A 140 -11.00 -10.18 7.27
C TYR A 140 -11.89 -10.51 8.47
N ARG A 141 -13.13 -10.01 8.52
CA ARG A 141 -14.09 -10.37 9.59
C ARG A 141 -14.41 -11.86 9.62
N ARG A 142 -14.44 -12.54 8.46
CA ARG A 142 -14.80 -13.95 8.35
C ARG A 142 -13.65 -14.91 8.68
N GLY A 143 -12.42 -14.56 8.34
CA GLY A 143 -11.27 -15.48 8.50
C GLY A 143 -9.94 -14.83 8.80
N GLY A 144 -9.95 -13.56 9.23
CA GLY A 144 -8.77 -12.80 9.63
C GLY A 144 -7.72 -12.70 8.53
N ARG A 145 -6.46 -12.62 8.96
CA ARG A 145 -5.28 -12.52 8.08
C ARG A 145 -5.20 -13.67 7.07
N LYS A 146 -5.52 -14.90 7.49
CA LYS A 146 -5.47 -16.08 6.62
C LYS A 146 -6.42 -15.97 5.43
N ALA A 147 -7.60 -15.38 5.63
CA ALA A 147 -8.55 -15.16 4.54
C ALA A 147 -8.05 -14.09 3.54
N ILE A 148 -7.35 -13.07 4.01
CA ILE A 148 -6.74 -12.05 3.14
C ILE A 148 -5.63 -12.67 2.29
N MET A 149 -4.69 -13.39 2.92
CA MET A 149 -3.61 -14.09 2.22
C MET A 149 -4.14 -15.04 1.14
N LYS A 150 -5.13 -15.86 1.47
CA LYS A 150 -5.75 -16.79 0.51
C LYS A 150 -6.45 -16.07 -0.65
N ALA A 151 -7.00 -14.90 -0.40
CA ALA A 151 -7.65 -14.11 -1.43
C ALA A 151 -6.64 -13.39 -2.33
N LEU A 152 -5.52 -12.89 -1.79
CA LEU A 152 -4.43 -12.30 -2.54
C LEU A 152 -3.82 -13.26 -3.56
N GLN A 153 -3.64 -14.53 -3.17
CA GLN A 153 -3.19 -15.61 -4.06
C GLN A 153 -4.08 -15.83 -5.29
N LYS A 154 -5.29 -15.27 -5.32
CA LYS A 154 -6.25 -15.37 -6.43
C LYS A 154 -6.64 -14.00 -7.01
N THR A 155 -6.03 -12.92 -6.53
CA THR A 155 -6.37 -11.56 -6.92
C THR A 155 -5.46 -11.13 -8.06
N ILE A 156 -6.07 -10.60 -9.12
CA ILE A 156 -5.37 -10.05 -10.28
C ILE A 156 -4.91 -8.62 -9.97
N THR A 157 -3.64 -8.32 -10.23
CA THR A 157 -3.06 -6.99 -10.05
C THR A 157 -3.66 -6.01 -11.07
N SER A 158 -3.96 -4.78 -10.63
CA SER A 158 -4.50 -3.75 -11.53
C SER A 158 -3.48 -3.17 -12.51
N THR A 159 -2.19 -3.48 -12.32
CA THR A 159 -1.08 -2.95 -13.10
C THR A 159 -0.60 -3.88 -14.20
N THR A 160 -0.53 -5.20 -13.95
CA THR A 160 -0.05 -6.17 -14.95
C THR A 160 -1.15 -7.09 -15.48
N GLY A 161 -2.28 -7.22 -14.77
CA GLY A 161 -3.34 -8.15 -15.17
C GLY A 161 -3.02 -9.61 -14.85
N GLU A 162 -1.93 -9.88 -14.15
CA GLU A 162 -1.52 -11.19 -13.61
C GLU A 162 -2.00 -11.34 -12.16
N ASP A 163 -2.09 -12.57 -11.65
CA ASP A 163 -2.28 -12.74 -10.21
C ASP A 163 -1.02 -12.34 -9.42
N TYR A 164 -1.17 -12.03 -8.12
CA TYR A 164 -0.02 -11.60 -7.31
C TYR A 164 1.14 -12.62 -7.30
N PRO A 165 0.91 -13.94 -7.15
CA PRO A 165 1.97 -14.93 -7.28
C PRO A 165 2.75 -14.85 -8.59
N GLU A 166 2.06 -14.74 -9.73
CA GLU A 166 2.69 -14.61 -11.04
C GLU A 166 3.48 -13.31 -11.17
N TYR A 167 2.90 -12.18 -10.73
CA TYR A 167 3.54 -10.87 -10.73
C TYR A 167 4.85 -10.85 -9.92
N TYR A 168 4.85 -11.39 -8.69
CA TYR A 168 6.09 -11.48 -7.91
C TYR A 168 7.05 -12.52 -8.47
N GLY A 169 6.52 -13.57 -9.12
CA GLY A 169 7.31 -14.58 -9.80
C GLY A 169 8.07 -14.02 -11.01
N SER A 170 7.44 -13.16 -11.81
CA SER A 170 8.08 -12.48 -12.94
C SER A 170 9.12 -11.48 -12.45
N TRP A 171 8.82 -10.74 -11.38
CA TRP A 171 9.80 -9.85 -10.75
C TRP A 171 11.04 -10.62 -10.24
N TYR A 172 10.88 -11.79 -9.63
CA TYR A 172 12.02 -12.65 -9.28
C TYR A 172 12.86 -13.02 -10.50
N ASP A 173 12.20 -13.41 -11.59
CA ASP A 173 12.87 -13.84 -12.82
C ASP A 173 13.62 -12.69 -13.51
N GLU A 174 13.15 -11.44 -13.37
CA GLU A 174 13.83 -10.24 -13.86
C GLU A 174 15.11 -9.92 -13.08
N ILE A 175 15.09 -10.10 -11.75
CA ILE A 175 16.25 -9.79 -10.89
C ILE A 175 17.29 -10.91 -10.91
N VAL A 176 16.85 -12.16 -10.88
CA VAL A 176 17.74 -13.32 -10.69
C VAL A 176 18.09 -13.97 -12.04
N PRO A 177 19.38 -13.96 -12.44
CA PRO A 177 19.84 -14.66 -13.64
C PRO A 177 19.48 -16.14 -13.63
N ARG A 178 19.12 -16.69 -14.79
CA ARG A 178 18.58 -18.06 -14.92
C ARG A 178 19.47 -19.14 -14.31
N ASP A 179 20.79 -18.99 -14.40
CA ASP A 179 21.81 -19.90 -13.86
C ASP A 179 21.93 -19.86 -12.32
N LYS A 180 21.36 -18.82 -11.69
CA LYS A 180 21.40 -18.59 -10.23
C LYS A 180 20.03 -18.69 -9.56
N ARG A 181 19.00 -19.09 -10.31
CA ARG A 181 17.64 -19.24 -9.77
C ARG A 181 17.59 -20.47 -8.88
N LEU A 182 17.06 -20.27 -7.68
CA LEU A 182 16.66 -21.34 -6.79
C LEU A 182 15.14 -21.49 -6.87
N PRO A 183 14.61 -22.72 -6.73
CA PRO A 183 13.16 -22.93 -6.65
C PRO A 183 12.53 -22.11 -5.51
#